data_AF-A0A379JZB8-F1
#
_entry.id   AF-A0A379JZB8-F1
#
_cell.length_a   1.000
_cell.length_b   1.000
_cell.length_c   1.000
_cell.angle_alpha   90.00
_cell.angle_beta   90.00
_cell.angle_gamma   90.00
#
_symmetry.space_group_name_H-M   'P 1'
#
loop_
_entity.id
_entity.type
_entity.pdbx_description
1 polymer ?
#
loop_
_entity_poly.entity_id
_entity_poly.type
_entity_poly.pdbx_seq_one_letter_code
_entity_poly.pdbx_strand_id
1 'polypeptide(L)'
;MSLFSAVEMAPRDPILGLNEAFNADTRTTKVNLGVGVYYNEEGRIPLLRAVAEAEKARIEAHAPRGYLPIEGIAAYDKAVQELLFGKGAALIEAGRVITTQALGGTGALKIGADFLKRLLPDATVAISDPSWENHRALFESAGFPVHNYRYYDPFSNGVNRGGMLEDLRNLPARSIVVLHACCHNPTGVDLQLEDWKAVLDVLREREHVPFLDIAYQGFGDGIEQDAEAVRLFAESGLEFFVSSSFSKSFSLYGERVGALSLVTSSREESTRVLSQLKRVIRTNYSNPPTHGATVVASVLNSPELRAMWEAELGEMRDRIRSMRLAMVEQLTALGAKRDFGFVAQQRGMFSYSGLTVEQVERLKEEFGIYAVGTGRICVAALNNGNLDSVTRAIHAVL
;
A
#
# COMPACT_ATOMS: atom_id res chain seq x y z
N MET A 1 14.47 24.69 -34.23
CA MET A 1 14.34 24.08 -32.88
C MET A 1 13.80 22.67 -33.05
N SER A 2 14.34 21.68 -32.35
CA SER A 2 13.81 20.31 -32.39
C SER A 2 12.53 20.21 -31.55
N LEU A 3 11.68 19.23 -31.84
CA LEU A 3 10.45 18.94 -31.10
C LEU A 3 10.69 18.82 -29.58
N PHE A 4 11.86 18.30 -29.18
CA PHE A 4 12.19 18.01 -27.77
C PHE A 4 13.13 19.03 -27.12
N SER A 5 13.40 20.17 -27.78
CA SER A 5 14.36 21.15 -27.28
C SER A 5 13.98 21.82 -25.96
N ALA A 6 12.70 21.78 -25.57
CA ALA A 6 12.18 22.31 -24.32
C ALA A 6 11.87 21.24 -23.26
N VAL A 7 12.17 19.96 -23.52
CA VAL A 7 11.91 18.89 -22.55
C VAL A 7 12.93 18.99 -21.42
N GLU A 8 12.45 19.30 -20.22
CA GLU A 8 13.25 19.32 -19.01
C GLU A 8 13.52 17.91 -18.47
N MET A 9 14.65 17.73 -17.79
CA MET A 9 14.94 16.50 -17.08
C MET A 9 13.98 16.35 -15.89
N ALA A 10 13.21 15.26 -15.86
CA ALA A 10 12.32 14.99 -14.73
C ALA A 10 13.13 14.88 -13.41
N PRO A 11 12.57 15.31 -12.27
CA PRO A 11 13.17 15.06 -10.96
C PRO A 11 13.43 13.56 -10.78
N ARG A 12 14.58 13.20 -10.20
CA ARG A 12 14.87 11.80 -9.86
C ARG A 12 13.97 11.36 -8.70
N ASP A 13 13.36 10.19 -8.83
CA ASP A 13 12.67 9.54 -7.71
C ASP A 13 13.69 9.27 -6.58
N PRO A 14 13.43 9.73 -5.35
CA PRO A 14 14.37 9.61 -4.24
C PRO A 14 14.67 8.15 -3.86
N ILE A 15 13.76 7.21 -4.12
CA ILE A 15 13.96 5.77 -3.91
C ILE A 15 14.81 5.17 -5.04
N LEU A 16 14.58 5.58 -6.29
CA LEU A 16 15.40 5.10 -7.41
C LEU A 16 16.86 5.56 -7.28
N GLY A 17 17.09 6.83 -6.94
CA GLY A 17 18.45 7.34 -6.69
C GLY A 17 19.16 6.61 -5.56
N LEU A 18 18.44 6.24 -4.50
CA LEU A 18 18.98 5.43 -3.40
C LEU A 18 19.38 4.02 -3.86
N ASN A 19 18.57 3.38 -4.73
CA ASN A 19 18.90 2.07 -5.30
C ASN A 19 20.12 2.12 -6.23
N GLU A 20 20.26 3.18 -7.04
CA GLU A 20 21.45 3.38 -7.88
C GLU A 20 22.71 3.49 -7.02
N ALA A 21 22.67 4.32 -5.97
CA ALA A 21 23.79 4.47 -5.05
C ALA A 21 24.12 3.15 -4.33
N PHE A 22 23.09 2.43 -3.84
CA PHE A 22 23.26 1.11 -3.23
C PHE A 22 23.91 0.12 -4.20
N ASN A 23 23.51 0.09 -5.47
CA ASN A 23 24.07 -0.83 -6.46
C ASN A 23 25.51 -0.50 -6.83
N ALA A 24 25.87 0.79 -6.89
CA ALA A 24 27.22 1.25 -7.20
C ALA A 24 28.23 1.02 -6.06
N ASP A 25 27.75 0.90 -4.82
CA ASP A 25 28.56 0.63 -3.65
C ASP A 25 29.22 -0.76 -3.72
N THR A 26 30.54 -0.84 -3.56
CA THR A 26 31.30 -2.10 -3.68
C THR A 26 31.44 -2.86 -2.36
N ARG A 27 30.96 -2.30 -1.24
CA ARG A 27 30.98 -2.98 0.07
C ARG A 27 30.14 -4.25 0.02
N THR A 28 30.66 -5.34 0.58
CA THR A 28 29.96 -6.63 0.70
C THR A 28 28.98 -6.67 1.88
N THR A 29 29.10 -5.72 2.81
CA THR A 29 28.28 -5.62 4.04
C THR A 29 27.16 -4.58 3.93
N LYS A 30 26.93 -4.00 2.75
CA LYS A 30 25.90 -2.96 2.54
C LYS A 30 24.49 -3.52 2.72
N VAL A 31 23.58 -2.70 3.25
CA VAL A 31 22.18 -3.06 3.48
C VAL A 31 21.26 -2.00 2.89
N ASN A 32 20.25 -2.42 2.12
CA ASN A 32 19.24 -1.52 1.56
C ASN A 32 17.95 -1.56 2.38
N LEU A 33 17.77 -0.59 3.27
CA LEU A 33 16.54 -0.38 4.04
C LEU A 33 15.58 0.60 3.34
N GLY A 34 15.94 1.17 2.19
CA GLY A 34 15.08 2.09 1.45
C GLY A 34 14.12 1.40 0.50
N VAL A 35 14.27 0.10 0.25
CA VAL A 35 13.39 -0.67 -0.64
C VAL A 35 11.93 -0.69 -0.17
N GLY A 36 11.01 -0.91 -1.11
CA GLY A 36 9.57 -1.08 -0.85
C GLY A 36 9.06 -2.51 -0.97
N VAL A 37 9.93 -3.50 -0.74
CA VAL A 37 9.67 -4.94 -0.93
C VAL A 37 10.03 -5.74 0.32
N TYR A 38 9.39 -6.90 0.47
CA TYR A 38 9.76 -7.91 1.45
C TYR A 38 10.97 -8.70 0.94
N TYR A 39 12.01 -8.80 1.77
CA TYR A 39 13.09 -9.77 1.61
C TYR A 39 12.93 -10.87 2.64
N ASN A 40 13.22 -12.13 2.31
CA ASN A 40 13.27 -13.27 3.23
C ASN A 40 14.57 -13.27 4.09
N GLU A 41 14.81 -14.33 4.88
CA GLU A 41 16.03 -14.44 5.72
C GLU A 41 17.33 -14.43 4.89
N GLU A 42 17.30 -14.95 3.65
CA GLU A 42 18.44 -14.90 2.72
C GLU A 42 18.59 -13.56 2.00
N GLY A 43 17.79 -12.55 2.33
CA GLY A 43 17.85 -11.23 1.71
C GLY A 43 17.30 -11.19 0.27
N ARG A 44 16.37 -12.08 -0.08
CA ARG A 44 15.79 -12.21 -1.44
C ARG A 44 14.27 -12.09 -1.43
N ILE A 45 13.70 -11.60 -2.53
CA ILE A 45 12.23 -11.57 -2.69
C ILE A 45 11.76 -13.02 -2.84
N PRO A 46 10.89 -13.54 -1.96
CA PRO A 46 10.44 -14.93 -2.04
C PRO A 46 9.41 -15.10 -3.17
N LEU A 47 9.44 -16.25 -3.83
CA LEU A 47 8.29 -16.78 -4.56
C LEU A 47 7.49 -17.63 -3.57
N LEU A 48 6.24 -17.24 -3.28
CA LEU A 48 5.40 -17.98 -2.34
C LEU A 48 5.06 -19.38 -2.88
N ARG A 49 5.00 -20.38 -2.00
CA ARG A 49 4.66 -21.76 -2.31
C ARG A 49 3.30 -21.84 -2.99
N ALA A 50 2.29 -21.15 -2.46
CA ALA A 50 0.96 -21.11 -3.08
C ALA A 50 0.97 -20.53 -4.50
N VAL A 51 1.82 -19.52 -4.74
CA VAL A 51 2.02 -18.92 -6.07
C VAL A 51 2.70 -19.92 -7.02
N ALA A 52 3.77 -20.58 -6.57
CA ALA A 52 4.50 -21.56 -7.37
C ALA A 52 3.61 -22.73 -7.82
N GLU A 53 2.78 -23.26 -6.93
CA GLU A 53 1.82 -24.33 -7.26
C GLU A 53 0.75 -23.85 -8.25
N ALA A 54 0.21 -22.64 -8.05
CA ALA A 54 -0.76 -22.05 -8.98
C ALA A 54 -0.16 -21.76 -10.37
N GLU A 55 1.10 -21.33 -10.44
CA GLU A 55 1.81 -21.13 -11.70
C GLU A 55 2.08 -22.44 -12.43
N LYS A 56 2.49 -23.48 -11.71
CA LYS A 56 2.69 -24.82 -12.29
C LYS A 56 1.41 -25.36 -12.93
N ALA A 57 0.30 -25.34 -12.18
CA ALA A 57 -1.00 -25.77 -12.69
C ALA A 57 -1.46 -24.94 -13.92
N ARG A 58 -1.17 -23.64 -13.92
CA ARG A 58 -1.48 -22.76 -15.04
C ARG A 58 -0.67 -23.10 -16.30
N ILE A 59 0.62 -23.42 -16.15
CA ILE A 59 1.48 -23.83 -17.28
C ILE A 59 0.96 -25.13 -17.89
N GLU A 60 0.63 -26.12 -17.05
CA GLU A 60 0.10 -27.43 -17.46
C GLU A 60 -1.26 -27.32 -18.19
N ALA A 61 -2.07 -26.31 -17.88
CA ALA A 61 -3.36 -26.10 -18.55
C ALA A 61 -3.23 -25.66 -20.03
N HIS A 62 -2.07 -25.17 -20.45
CA HIS A 62 -1.79 -24.71 -21.83
C HIS A 62 -2.85 -23.76 -22.44
N ALA A 63 -3.55 -22.98 -21.61
CA ALA A 63 -4.68 -22.17 -22.05
C ALA A 63 -4.27 -21.09 -23.08
N PRO A 64 -5.15 -20.73 -24.04
CA PRO A 64 -4.89 -19.64 -24.99
C PRO A 64 -4.82 -18.28 -24.26
N ARG A 65 -4.10 -17.31 -24.85
CA ARG A 65 -3.85 -15.99 -24.25
C ARG A 65 -4.55 -14.88 -25.03
N GLY A 66 -5.87 -15.02 -25.20
CA GLY A 66 -6.71 -13.99 -25.80
C GLY A 66 -6.93 -12.80 -24.85
N TYR A 67 -7.60 -11.77 -25.34
CA TYR A 67 -7.97 -10.61 -24.52
C TYR A 67 -8.92 -10.98 -23.39
N LEU A 68 -8.74 -10.30 -22.25
CA LEU A 68 -9.69 -10.33 -21.15
C LEU A 68 -10.84 -9.33 -21.37
N PRO A 69 -11.95 -9.48 -20.61
CA PRO A 69 -12.90 -8.38 -20.40
C PRO A 69 -12.18 -7.12 -19.90
N ILE A 70 -12.77 -5.95 -20.14
CA ILE A 70 -12.19 -4.66 -19.75
C ILE A 70 -12.01 -4.58 -18.23
N GLU A 71 -12.97 -5.13 -17.48
CA GLU A 71 -12.98 -5.24 -16.03
C GLU A 71 -12.00 -6.29 -15.49
N GLY A 72 -11.50 -7.21 -16.32
CA GLY A 72 -10.64 -8.31 -15.91
C GLY A 72 -11.36 -9.65 -15.76
N ILE A 73 -10.79 -10.53 -14.93
CA ILE A 73 -11.29 -11.90 -14.72
C ILE A 73 -12.38 -11.88 -13.65
N ALA A 74 -13.62 -12.23 -13.99
CA ALA A 74 -14.74 -12.19 -13.05
C ALA A 74 -14.52 -13.03 -11.77
N ALA A 75 -13.85 -14.18 -11.88
CA ALA A 75 -13.51 -15.02 -10.71
C ALA A 75 -12.44 -14.38 -9.81
N TYR A 76 -11.54 -13.57 -10.38
CA TYR A 76 -10.59 -12.75 -9.62
C TYR A 76 -11.35 -11.62 -8.93
N ASP A 77 -12.16 -10.86 -9.66
CA ASP A 77 -12.89 -9.71 -9.13
C ASP A 77 -13.78 -10.13 -7.93
N LYS A 78 -14.49 -11.25 -8.05
CA LYS A 78 -15.28 -11.82 -6.94
C LYS A 78 -14.41 -12.21 -5.73
N ALA A 79 -13.27 -12.87 -5.96
CA ALA A 79 -12.37 -13.25 -4.88
C ALA A 79 -11.79 -12.04 -4.14
N VAL A 80 -11.51 -10.94 -4.86
CA VAL A 80 -11.11 -9.67 -4.27
C VAL A 80 -12.24 -9.07 -3.42
N GLN A 81 -13.49 -9.08 -3.89
CA GLN A 81 -14.64 -8.60 -3.11
C GLN A 81 -14.77 -9.36 -1.80
N GLU A 82 -14.74 -10.68 -1.84
CA GLU A 82 -14.85 -11.51 -0.64
C GLU A 82 -13.67 -11.31 0.32
N LEU A 83 -12.46 -11.06 -0.19
CA LEU A 83 -11.28 -10.77 0.63
C LEU A 83 -11.38 -9.41 1.35
N LEU A 84 -11.89 -8.39 0.67
CA LEU A 84 -12.00 -7.03 1.24
C LEU A 84 -13.20 -6.91 2.19
N PHE A 85 -14.38 -7.33 1.74
CA PHE A 85 -15.65 -7.07 2.44
C PHE A 85 -16.12 -8.25 3.29
N GLY A 86 -15.50 -9.42 3.15
CA GLY A 86 -15.95 -10.66 3.77
C GLY A 86 -16.89 -11.46 2.87
N LYS A 87 -16.83 -12.78 3.00
CA LYS A 87 -17.69 -13.70 2.24
C LYS A 87 -19.16 -13.52 2.65
N GLY A 88 -20.05 -13.35 1.67
CA GLY A 88 -21.48 -13.12 1.93
C GLY A 88 -21.82 -11.72 2.44
N ALA A 89 -20.94 -10.73 2.26
CA ALA A 89 -21.23 -9.36 2.67
C ALA A 89 -22.50 -8.84 1.96
N ALA A 90 -23.41 -8.22 2.72
CA ALA A 90 -24.72 -7.78 2.24
C ALA A 90 -24.64 -6.85 1.01
N LEU A 91 -23.58 -6.04 0.90
CA LEU A 91 -23.39 -5.11 -0.21
C LEU A 91 -23.07 -5.84 -1.52
N ILE A 92 -22.33 -6.96 -1.43
CA ILE A 92 -22.04 -7.83 -2.57
C ILE A 92 -23.35 -8.46 -3.06
N GLU A 93 -24.14 -9.04 -2.15
CA GLU A 93 -25.43 -9.66 -2.48
C GLU A 93 -26.43 -8.65 -3.08
N ALA A 94 -26.44 -7.43 -2.54
CA ALA A 94 -27.23 -6.32 -3.05
C ALA A 94 -26.76 -5.81 -4.43
N GLY A 95 -25.58 -6.21 -4.92
CA GLY A 95 -25.00 -5.74 -6.17
C GLY A 95 -24.48 -4.30 -6.12
N ARG A 96 -24.11 -3.84 -4.92
CA ARG A 96 -23.61 -2.48 -4.66
C ARG A 96 -22.09 -2.36 -4.77
N VAL A 97 -21.38 -3.47 -4.96
CA VAL A 97 -19.92 -3.50 -5.11
C VAL A 97 -19.53 -3.74 -6.56
N ILE A 98 -18.78 -2.81 -7.13
CA ILE A 98 -18.10 -2.97 -8.40
C ILE A 98 -16.65 -3.32 -8.09
N THR A 99 -16.07 -4.29 -8.78
CA THR A 99 -14.63 -4.55 -8.73
C THR A 99 -14.12 -4.73 -10.14
N THR A 100 -13.00 -4.07 -10.43
CA THR A 100 -12.27 -4.23 -11.69
C THR A 100 -10.81 -4.49 -11.39
N GLN A 101 -10.24 -5.52 -12.01
CA GLN A 101 -8.81 -5.78 -12.01
C GLN A 101 -8.02 -4.56 -12.53
N ALA A 102 -6.93 -4.25 -11.85
CA ALA A 102 -6.08 -3.11 -12.13
C ALA A 102 -4.59 -3.49 -12.11
N LEU A 103 -3.76 -2.60 -12.67
CA LEU A 103 -2.29 -2.73 -12.72
C LEU A 103 -1.64 -2.43 -11.35
N GLY A 104 -1.84 -3.33 -10.39
CA GLY A 104 -1.49 -3.12 -8.99
C GLY A 104 -2.36 -2.05 -8.32
N GLY A 105 -2.02 -1.70 -7.08
CA GLY A 105 -2.70 -0.59 -6.37
C GLY A 105 -2.55 0.74 -7.10
N THR A 106 -1.37 1.01 -7.68
CA THR A 106 -1.13 2.21 -8.51
C THR A 106 -2.12 2.32 -9.68
N GLY A 107 -2.36 1.21 -10.39
CA GLY A 107 -3.33 1.18 -11.48
C GLY A 107 -4.76 1.43 -10.98
N ALA A 108 -5.11 0.87 -9.82
CA ALA A 108 -6.42 1.06 -9.19
C ALA A 108 -6.65 2.52 -8.78
N LEU A 109 -5.67 3.14 -8.12
CA LEU A 109 -5.65 4.57 -7.81
C LEU A 109 -5.78 5.41 -9.07
N LYS A 110 -5.04 5.10 -10.13
CA LYS A 110 -5.07 5.87 -11.39
C LYS A 110 -6.45 5.84 -12.05
N ILE A 111 -7.03 4.66 -12.25
CA ILE A 111 -8.35 4.56 -12.89
C ILE A 111 -9.44 5.16 -11.99
N GLY A 112 -9.30 5.07 -10.66
CA GLY A 112 -10.20 5.72 -9.71
C GLY A 112 -10.09 7.24 -9.75
N ALA A 113 -8.88 7.79 -9.79
CA ALA A 113 -8.62 9.22 -9.94
C ALA A 113 -9.16 9.78 -11.26
N ASP A 114 -8.88 9.10 -12.39
CA ASP A 114 -9.37 9.50 -13.71
C ASP A 114 -10.90 9.45 -13.79
N PHE A 115 -11.53 8.49 -13.12
CA PHE A 115 -12.97 8.42 -13.00
C PHE A 115 -13.52 9.57 -12.14
N LEU A 116 -12.94 9.81 -10.95
CA LEU A 116 -13.31 10.91 -10.06
C LEU A 116 -13.14 12.26 -10.75
N LYS A 117 -12.13 12.46 -11.60
CA LYS A 117 -11.91 13.73 -12.30
C LYS A 117 -13.06 14.06 -13.26
N ARG A 118 -13.72 13.03 -13.82
CA ARG A 118 -14.92 13.20 -14.65
C ARG A 118 -16.17 13.53 -13.84
N LEU A 119 -16.23 13.11 -12.57
CA LEU A 119 -17.38 13.32 -11.68
C LEU A 119 -17.29 14.62 -10.88
N LEU A 120 -16.10 14.91 -10.36
CA LEU A 120 -15.79 15.99 -9.44
C LEU A 120 -14.52 16.72 -9.93
N PRO A 121 -14.57 17.41 -11.08
CA PRO A 121 -13.38 18.00 -11.69
C PRO A 121 -12.70 19.04 -10.80
N ASP A 122 -13.44 19.70 -9.92
CA ASP A 122 -12.92 20.77 -9.06
C ASP A 122 -12.70 20.31 -7.61
N ALA A 123 -12.87 19.01 -7.31
CA ALA A 123 -12.62 18.50 -5.97
C ALA A 123 -11.15 18.63 -5.58
N THR A 124 -10.94 18.84 -4.29
CA THR A 124 -9.61 18.76 -3.68
C THR A 124 -9.33 17.34 -3.26
N VAL A 125 -8.10 16.86 -3.45
CA VAL A 125 -7.61 15.60 -2.90
C VAL A 125 -6.80 15.89 -1.64
N ALA A 126 -7.04 15.13 -0.58
CA ALA A 126 -6.30 15.21 0.67
C ALA A 126 -5.62 13.87 0.97
N ILE A 127 -4.32 13.91 1.27
CA ILE A 127 -3.47 12.76 1.62
C ILE A 127 -2.87 12.96 3.02
N SER A 128 -2.47 11.88 3.69
CA SER A 128 -1.82 11.98 5.01
C SER A 128 -0.49 12.73 4.95
N ASP A 129 -0.14 13.40 6.05
CA ASP A 129 1.17 14.00 6.25
C ASP A 129 2.06 13.13 7.16
N PRO A 130 3.10 12.48 6.62
CA PRO A 130 3.37 12.23 5.20
C PRO A 130 2.52 11.06 4.67
N SER A 131 2.63 10.79 3.37
CA SER A 131 1.99 9.65 2.69
C SER A 131 2.98 8.99 1.72
N TRP A 132 2.61 7.85 1.13
CA TRP A 132 3.34 7.28 0.00
C TRP A 132 3.50 8.34 -1.11
N GLU A 133 4.74 8.57 -1.51
CA GLU A 133 5.16 9.70 -2.37
C GLU A 133 4.29 9.80 -3.64
N ASN A 134 4.06 8.67 -4.30
CA ASN A 134 3.35 8.64 -5.55
C ASN A 134 1.82 8.90 -5.42
N HIS A 135 1.25 9.00 -4.21
CA HIS A 135 -0.13 9.51 -4.06
C HIS A 135 -0.24 10.93 -4.62
N ARG A 136 0.67 11.83 -4.21
CA ARG A 136 0.67 13.21 -4.69
C ARG A 136 0.85 13.27 -6.20
N ALA A 137 1.92 12.66 -6.71
CA ALA A 137 2.23 12.66 -8.13
C ALA A 137 1.08 12.09 -8.99
N LEU A 138 0.45 11.00 -8.56
CA LEU A 138 -0.65 10.37 -9.28
C LEU A 138 -1.89 11.27 -9.36
N PHE A 139 -2.32 11.85 -8.24
CA PHE A 139 -3.53 12.68 -8.21
C PHE A 139 -3.30 14.06 -8.85
N GLU A 140 -2.11 14.66 -8.70
CA GLU A 140 -1.75 15.89 -9.43
C GLU A 140 -1.68 15.64 -10.94
N SER A 141 -1.11 14.51 -11.37
CA SER A 141 -1.11 14.11 -12.79
C SER A 141 -2.50 13.83 -13.34
N ALA A 142 -3.45 13.38 -12.50
CA ALA A 142 -4.87 13.28 -12.85
C ALA A 142 -5.58 14.64 -12.88
N GLY A 143 -4.89 15.72 -12.50
CA GLY A 143 -5.36 17.11 -12.59
C GLY A 143 -6.01 17.65 -11.33
N PHE A 144 -5.81 17.03 -10.16
CA PHE A 144 -6.36 17.52 -8.89
C PHE A 144 -5.37 18.41 -8.14
N PRO A 145 -5.84 19.44 -7.40
CA PRO A 145 -5.05 20.01 -6.31
C PRO A 145 -4.95 19.00 -5.16
N VAL A 146 -3.73 18.78 -4.66
CA VAL A 146 -3.46 17.82 -3.58
C VAL A 146 -2.94 18.54 -2.33
N HIS A 147 -3.62 18.35 -1.21
CA HIS A 147 -3.26 18.89 0.10
C HIS A 147 -2.91 17.77 1.08
N ASN A 148 -2.14 18.12 2.11
CA ASN A 148 -1.87 17.20 3.21
C ASN A 148 -2.85 17.49 4.36
N TYR A 149 -3.34 16.44 5.04
CA TYR A 149 -3.93 16.54 6.37
C TYR A 149 -2.93 16.01 7.39
N ARG A 150 -2.83 16.66 8.57
CA ARG A 150 -1.96 16.21 9.66
C ARG A 150 -2.24 14.74 9.98
N TYR A 151 -1.19 13.93 10.07
CA TYR A 151 -1.32 12.50 10.39
C TYR A 151 -0.25 12.04 11.36
N TYR A 152 1.02 12.02 10.97
CA TYR A 152 2.12 11.61 11.84
C TYR A 152 2.54 12.75 12.77
N ASP A 153 2.69 12.44 14.05
CA ASP A 153 3.24 13.36 15.04
C ASP A 153 4.69 12.93 15.41
N PRO A 154 5.71 13.71 15.03
CA PRO A 154 7.10 13.38 15.34
C PRO A 154 7.43 13.44 16.85
N PHE A 155 6.61 14.12 17.66
CA PHE A 155 6.81 14.18 19.11
C PHE A 155 6.36 12.89 19.81
N SER A 156 5.14 12.43 19.51
CA SER A 156 4.63 11.16 20.07
C SER A 156 5.06 9.91 19.29
N ASN A 157 5.60 10.07 18.06
CA ASN A 157 5.82 9.01 17.07
C ASN A 157 4.53 8.25 16.69
N GLY A 158 3.36 8.85 16.94
CA GLY A 158 2.04 8.30 16.72
C GLY A 158 1.18 9.16 15.79
N VAL A 159 -0.14 9.06 15.93
CA VAL A 159 -1.11 9.84 15.14
C VAL A 159 -1.46 11.16 15.83
N ASN A 160 -1.36 12.28 15.08
CA ASN A 160 -1.93 13.57 15.46
C ASN A 160 -3.45 13.58 15.25
N ARG A 161 -4.18 12.93 16.15
CA ARG A 161 -5.65 12.75 16.06
C ARG A 161 -6.41 14.08 15.97
N GLY A 162 -6.08 15.02 16.85
CA GLY A 162 -6.74 16.32 16.89
C GLY A 162 -6.52 17.11 15.61
N GLY A 163 -5.27 17.19 15.15
CA GLY A 163 -4.92 17.89 13.92
C GLY A 163 -5.51 17.23 12.68
N MET A 164 -5.51 15.90 12.61
CA MET A 164 -6.15 15.15 11.53
C MET A 164 -7.62 15.50 11.37
N LEU A 165 -8.40 15.41 12.46
CA LEU A 165 -9.84 15.68 12.42
C LEU A 165 -10.14 17.16 12.16
N GLU A 166 -9.32 18.07 12.66
CA GLU A 166 -9.43 19.50 12.37
C GLU A 166 -9.21 19.78 10.87
N ASP A 167 -8.12 19.25 10.29
CA ASP A 167 -7.81 19.47 8.88
C ASP A 167 -8.88 18.88 7.97
N LEU A 168 -9.33 17.65 8.25
CA LEU A 168 -10.41 17.02 7.50
C LEU A 168 -11.70 17.84 7.57
N ARG A 169 -12.08 18.38 8.73
CA ARG A 169 -13.23 19.27 8.85
C ARG A 169 -13.04 20.60 8.10
N ASN A 170 -11.81 21.07 7.90
CA ASN A 170 -11.56 22.34 7.23
C ASN A 170 -11.47 22.21 5.70
N LEU A 171 -11.40 20.99 5.15
CA LEU A 171 -11.41 20.74 3.71
C LEU A 171 -12.73 21.21 3.07
N PRO A 172 -12.71 21.70 1.81
CA PRO A 172 -13.94 21.95 1.06
C PRO A 172 -14.86 20.72 1.06
N ALA A 173 -16.17 20.91 1.19
CA ALA A 173 -17.12 19.81 1.13
C ALA A 173 -16.93 18.98 -0.15
N ARG A 174 -17.15 17.67 -0.09
CA ARG A 174 -16.94 16.74 -1.22
C ARG A 174 -15.50 16.64 -1.73
N SER A 175 -14.51 17.01 -0.91
CA SER A 175 -13.11 16.63 -1.13
C SER A 175 -12.92 15.11 -1.11
N ILE A 176 -11.93 14.63 -1.86
CA ILE A 176 -11.50 13.23 -1.92
C ILE A 176 -10.45 13.02 -0.83
N VAL A 177 -10.67 12.07 0.06
CA VAL A 177 -9.74 11.79 1.18
C VAL A 177 -9.12 10.42 0.98
N VAL A 178 -7.81 10.40 0.73
CA VAL A 178 -7.04 9.16 0.56
C VAL A 178 -6.60 8.65 1.93
N LEU A 179 -6.96 7.40 2.24
CA LEU A 179 -6.81 6.79 3.56
C LEU A 179 -6.09 5.45 3.43
N HIS A 180 -4.97 5.26 4.11
CA HIS A 180 -4.33 3.94 4.20
C HIS A 180 -5.18 3.07 5.13
N ALA A 181 -5.66 1.93 4.64
CA ALA A 181 -6.53 1.06 5.45
C ALA A 181 -5.81 0.43 6.64
N CYS A 182 -4.51 0.13 6.46
CA CYS A 182 -3.61 -0.44 7.46
C CYS A 182 -2.16 -0.27 6.99
N CYS A 183 -1.20 -0.55 7.87
CA CYS A 183 0.23 -0.55 7.59
C CYS A 183 0.70 0.73 6.88
N HIS A 184 0.34 1.89 7.43
CA HIS A 184 0.52 3.20 6.79
C HIS A 184 1.91 3.36 6.17
N ASN A 185 1.97 3.71 4.89
CA ASN A 185 3.22 4.00 4.19
C ASN A 185 3.39 5.53 4.13
N PRO A 186 4.43 6.12 4.73
CA PRO A 186 5.71 5.47 5.09
C PRO A 186 5.95 5.19 6.59
N THR A 187 5.02 5.55 7.48
CA THR A 187 5.32 5.68 8.92
C THR A 187 5.16 4.40 9.72
N GLY A 188 4.33 3.46 9.24
CA GLY A 188 3.89 2.27 9.97
C GLY A 188 2.94 2.58 11.14
N VAL A 189 2.47 3.82 11.29
CA VAL A 189 1.53 4.20 12.36
C VAL A 189 0.12 4.08 11.82
N ASP A 190 -0.72 3.27 12.47
CA ASP A 190 -2.11 3.03 12.04
C ASP A 190 -3.14 3.65 13.00
N LEU A 191 -4.30 3.98 12.43
CA LEU A 191 -5.47 4.42 13.19
C LEU A 191 -6.07 3.25 13.98
N GLN A 192 -6.58 3.54 15.17
CA GLN A 192 -7.37 2.60 15.96
C GLN A 192 -8.86 2.68 15.58
N LEU A 193 -9.68 1.74 16.07
CA LEU A 193 -11.11 1.69 15.75
C LEU A 193 -11.85 2.99 16.10
N GLU A 194 -11.54 3.59 17.24
CA GLU A 194 -12.13 4.86 17.70
C GLU A 194 -11.74 6.02 16.77
N ASP A 195 -10.52 6.00 16.25
CA ASP A 195 -10.05 6.99 15.29
C ASP A 195 -10.82 6.86 13.97
N TRP A 196 -11.01 5.64 13.48
CA TRP A 196 -11.79 5.37 12.26
C TRP A 196 -13.25 5.83 12.37
N LYS A 197 -13.89 5.62 13.52
CA LYS A 197 -15.26 6.12 13.77
C LYS A 197 -15.31 7.65 13.71
N ALA A 198 -14.36 8.34 14.35
CA ALA A 198 -14.28 9.78 14.31
C ALA A 198 -14.02 10.33 12.89
N VAL A 199 -13.19 9.63 12.10
CA VAL A 199 -12.97 9.97 10.68
C VAL A 199 -14.27 9.81 9.89
N LEU A 200 -14.99 8.70 10.03
CA LEU A 200 -16.26 8.47 9.34
C LEU A 200 -17.30 9.56 9.63
N ASP A 201 -17.36 10.03 10.87
CA ASP A 201 -18.28 11.12 11.24
C ASP A 201 -17.96 12.41 10.50
N VAL A 202 -16.68 12.78 10.41
CA VAL A 202 -16.24 13.96 9.63
C VAL A 202 -16.51 13.78 8.15
N LEU A 203 -16.19 12.61 7.58
CA LEU A 203 -16.41 12.33 6.16
C LEU A 203 -17.90 12.45 5.79
N ARG A 204 -18.80 11.98 6.67
CA ARG A 204 -20.25 12.09 6.51
C ARG A 204 -20.72 13.54 6.64
N GLU A 205 -20.27 14.25 7.68
CA GLU A 205 -20.63 15.66 7.94
C GLU A 205 -20.28 16.56 6.76
N ARG A 206 -19.14 16.29 6.11
CA ARG A 206 -18.59 17.12 5.02
C ARG A 206 -18.84 16.57 3.62
N GLU A 207 -19.60 15.49 3.53
CA GLU A 207 -19.89 14.76 2.28
C GLU A 207 -18.62 14.39 1.50
N HIS A 208 -17.51 14.13 2.21
CA HIS A 208 -16.23 13.77 1.59
C HIS A 208 -16.30 12.41 0.91
N VAL A 209 -15.51 12.23 -0.15
CA VAL A 209 -15.40 10.98 -0.90
C VAL A 209 -14.21 10.18 -0.36
N PRO A 210 -14.43 9.07 0.35
CA PRO A 210 -13.34 8.26 0.87
C PRO A 210 -12.71 7.43 -0.25
N PHE A 211 -11.38 7.41 -0.29
CA PHE A 211 -10.58 6.55 -1.16
C PHE A 211 -9.60 5.77 -0.31
N LEU A 212 -9.96 4.55 0.06
CA LEU A 212 -9.09 3.66 0.82
C LEU A 212 -8.00 3.07 -0.09
N ASP A 213 -6.77 3.03 0.38
CA ASP A 213 -5.67 2.26 -0.22
C ASP A 213 -5.23 1.16 0.76
N ILE A 214 -5.34 -0.09 0.32
CA ILE A 214 -5.05 -1.30 1.09
C ILE A 214 -4.00 -2.17 0.37
N ALA A 215 -2.76 -1.73 0.42
CA ALA A 215 -1.64 -2.40 -0.24
C ALA A 215 -0.98 -3.52 0.59
N TYR A 216 -1.36 -3.67 1.86
CA TYR A 216 -0.65 -4.49 2.85
C TYR A 216 -1.56 -5.39 3.69
N GLN A 217 -2.76 -5.73 3.20
CA GLN A 217 -3.67 -6.64 3.92
C GLN A 217 -2.96 -7.96 4.28
N GLY A 218 -2.90 -8.27 5.57
CA GLY A 218 -2.21 -9.42 6.16
C GLY A 218 -0.89 -9.11 6.86
N PHE A 219 -0.30 -7.92 6.67
CA PHE A 219 0.98 -7.52 7.26
C PHE A 219 0.87 -6.73 8.57
N GLY A 220 -0.33 -6.30 8.96
CA GLY A 220 -0.59 -5.64 10.23
C GLY A 220 -0.84 -6.68 11.31
N ASP A 221 -2.11 -6.95 11.58
CA ASP A 221 -2.55 -7.92 12.59
C ASP A 221 -3.05 -9.23 11.96
N GLY A 222 -3.42 -9.20 10.68
CA GLY A 222 -3.92 -10.37 9.95
C GLY A 222 -4.81 -9.99 8.77
N ILE A 223 -5.18 -10.96 7.94
CA ILE A 223 -5.92 -10.68 6.69
C ILE A 223 -7.28 -10.05 6.97
N GLU A 224 -7.99 -10.56 7.97
CA GLU A 224 -9.32 -10.08 8.34
C GLU A 224 -9.26 -8.78 9.14
N GLN A 225 -8.30 -8.69 10.07
CA GLN A 225 -8.08 -7.52 10.92
C GLN A 225 -7.66 -6.30 10.10
N ASP A 226 -6.78 -6.49 9.12
CA ASP A 226 -6.30 -5.40 8.27
C ASP A 226 -7.36 -4.87 7.30
N ALA A 227 -8.49 -5.59 7.14
CA ALA A 227 -9.64 -5.15 6.36
C ALA A 227 -10.72 -4.46 7.22
N GLU A 228 -10.53 -4.33 8.53
CA GLU A 228 -11.52 -3.76 9.45
C GLU A 228 -11.95 -2.35 9.03
N ALA A 229 -11.02 -1.50 8.61
CA ALA A 229 -11.33 -0.17 8.08
C ALA A 229 -12.28 -0.26 6.88
N VAL A 230 -11.97 -1.09 5.87
CA VAL A 230 -12.81 -1.26 4.68
C VAL A 230 -14.22 -1.74 5.05
N ARG A 231 -14.33 -2.65 6.03
CA ARG A 231 -15.62 -3.19 6.49
C ARG A 231 -16.42 -2.18 7.29
N LEU A 232 -15.77 -1.37 8.11
CA LEU A 232 -16.42 -0.26 8.82
C LEU A 232 -16.99 0.76 7.83
N PHE A 233 -16.27 1.08 6.76
CA PHE A 233 -16.80 1.92 5.68
C PHE A 233 -17.99 1.27 4.97
N ALA A 234 -17.95 -0.04 4.75
CA ALA A 234 -19.06 -0.77 4.18
C ALA A 234 -20.33 -0.70 5.05
N GLU A 235 -20.18 -0.77 6.37
CA GLU A 235 -21.29 -0.62 7.33
C GLU A 235 -21.77 0.83 7.48
N SER A 236 -20.94 1.81 7.13
CA SER A 236 -21.23 3.24 7.33
C SER A 236 -22.34 3.81 6.43
N GLY A 237 -22.68 3.10 5.35
CA GLY A 237 -23.60 3.54 4.31
C GLY A 237 -23.02 4.53 3.29
N LEU A 238 -21.76 4.95 3.45
CA LEU A 238 -21.08 5.84 2.51
C LEU A 238 -20.78 5.14 1.17
N GLU A 239 -20.66 5.95 0.12
CA GLU A 239 -20.08 5.56 -1.16
C GLU A 239 -18.57 5.83 -1.10
N PHE A 240 -17.76 4.86 -1.50
CA PHE A 240 -16.31 4.96 -1.38
C PHE A 240 -15.58 4.09 -2.40
N PHE A 241 -14.27 4.35 -2.50
CA PHE A 241 -13.33 3.65 -3.36
C PHE A 241 -12.35 2.84 -2.52
N VAL A 242 -11.92 1.70 -3.04
CA VAL A 242 -10.85 0.87 -2.46
C VAL A 242 -9.86 0.49 -3.56
N SER A 243 -8.63 1.00 -3.47
CA SER A 243 -7.47 0.46 -4.19
C SER A 243 -6.90 -0.69 -3.38
N SER A 244 -6.83 -1.89 -3.94
CA SER A 244 -6.15 -3.03 -3.32
C SER A 244 -4.98 -3.51 -4.17
N SER A 245 -3.95 -4.04 -3.51
CA SER A 245 -2.75 -4.55 -4.19
C SER A 245 -2.31 -5.91 -3.68
N PHE A 246 -1.96 -6.78 -4.62
CA PHE A 246 -1.35 -8.09 -4.33
C PHE A 246 0.16 -8.10 -4.53
N SER A 247 0.78 -6.94 -4.82
CA SER A 247 2.23 -6.86 -5.03
C SER A 247 3.01 -7.33 -3.80
N LYS A 248 2.51 -7.07 -2.59
CA LYS A 248 3.19 -7.42 -1.34
C LYS A 248 2.66 -8.73 -0.77
N SER A 249 1.34 -8.85 -0.61
CA SER A 249 0.70 -10.01 0.04
C SER A 249 0.88 -11.32 -0.73
N PHE A 250 1.11 -11.26 -2.04
CA PHE A 250 1.45 -12.42 -2.87
C PHE A 250 2.91 -12.42 -3.33
N SER A 251 3.72 -11.44 -2.94
CA SER A 251 5.07 -11.23 -3.48
C SER A 251 5.10 -11.05 -5.01
N LEU A 252 3.99 -10.63 -5.63
CA LEU A 252 3.81 -10.46 -7.08
C LEU A 252 4.05 -9.00 -7.53
N TYR A 253 5.19 -8.43 -7.14
CA TYR A 253 5.51 -7.02 -7.40
C TYR A 253 5.52 -6.68 -8.89
N GLY A 254 6.22 -7.49 -9.68
CA GLY A 254 6.44 -7.29 -11.12
C GLY A 254 5.23 -7.61 -12.00
N GLU A 255 4.31 -8.45 -11.51
CA GLU A 255 3.11 -8.86 -12.26
C GLU A 255 2.00 -7.81 -12.26
N ARG A 256 2.13 -6.77 -11.44
CA ARG A 256 1.20 -5.63 -11.38
C ARG A 256 -0.25 -6.08 -11.15
N VAL A 257 -0.49 -6.85 -10.08
CA VAL A 257 -1.83 -7.37 -9.74
C VAL A 257 -2.47 -6.54 -8.62
N GLY A 258 -3.64 -5.98 -8.89
CA GLY A 258 -4.45 -5.23 -7.94
C GLY A 258 -5.88 -5.07 -8.44
N ALA A 259 -6.69 -4.30 -7.73
CA ALA A 259 -8.06 -4.03 -8.13
C ALA A 259 -8.52 -2.67 -7.63
N LEU A 260 -9.43 -2.05 -8.38
CA LEU A 260 -10.27 -0.99 -7.86
C LEU A 260 -11.64 -1.58 -7.51
N SER A 261 -12.09 -1.35 -6.28
CA SER A 261 -13.47 -1.60 -5.87
C SER A 261 -14.19 -0.31 -5.55
N LEU A 262 -15.47 -0.22 -5.88
CA LEU A 262 -16.35 0.92 -5.58
C LEU A 262 -17.61 0.42 -4.90
N VAL A 263 -18.04 1.12 -3.86
CA VAL A 263 -19.33 0.89 -3.21
C VAL A 263 -20.30 1.99 -3.63
N THR A 264 -21.43 1.59 -4.22
CA THR A 264 -22.48 2.48 -4.74
C THR A 264 -23.75 2.40 -3.90
N SER A 265 -24.73 3.25 -4.20
CA SER A 265 -26.03 3.25 -3.51
C SER A 265 -26.92 2.05 -3.90
N SER A 266 -26.80 1.52 -5.13
CA SER A 266 -27.70 0.48 -5.64
C SER A 266 -27.10 -0.33 -6.81
N ARG A 267 -27.72 -1.48 -7.14
CA ARG A 267 -27.34 -2.30 -8.31
C ARG A 267 -27.47 -1.56 -9.64
N GLU A 268 -28.51 -0.73 -9.76
CA GLU A 268 -28.73 0.09 -10.96
C GLU A 268 -27.57 1.07 -11.14
N GLU A 269 -27.18 1.73 -10.07
CA GLU A 269 -26.05 2.66 -10.07
C GLU A 269 -24.72 1.96 -10.35
N SER A 270 -24.48 0.79 -9.74
CA SER A 270 -23.32 -0.06 -10.05
C SER A 270 -23.18 -0.31 -11.54
N THR A 271 -24.30 -0.57 -12.23
CA THR A 271 -24.31 -0.82 -13.67
C THR A 271 -23.88 0.42 -14.46
N ARG A 272 -24.41 1.60 -14.13
CA ARG A 272 -24.02 2.87 -14.76
C ARG A 272 -22.55 3.21 -14.50
N VAL A 273 -22.11 3.11 -13.25
CA VAL A 273 -20.73 3.42 -12.84
C VAL A 273 -19.74 2.49 -13.54
N LEU A 274 -19.99 1.17 -13.57
CA LEU A 274 -19.14 0.21 -14.27
C LEU A 274 -19.02 0.54 -15.76
N SER A 275 -20.10 0.97 -16.42
CA SER A 275 -20.05 1.35 -17.84
C SER A 275 -19.09 2.51 -18.12
N GLN A 276 -19.01 3.49 -17.21
CA GLN A 276 -18.11 4.64 -17.34
C GLN A 276 -16.69 4.27 -16.95
N LEU A 277 -16.50 3.44 -15.92
CA LEU A 277 -15.20 2.93 -15.52
C LEU A 277 -14.56 2.10 -16.64
N LYS A 278 -15.34 1.26 -17.34
CA LYS A 278 -14.88 0.55 -18.54
C LYS A 278 -14.36 1.50 -19.61
N ARG A 279 -14.97 2.67 -19.80
CA ARG A 279 -14.45 3.68 -20.75
C ARG A 279 -13.09 4.22 -20.30
N VAL A 280 -12.93 4.53 -19.01
CA VAL A 280 -11.64 4.98 -18.44
C VAL A 280 -10.55 3.94 -18.71
N ILE A 281 -10.82 2.67 -18.38
CA ILE A 281 -9.87 1.57 -18.58
C ILE A 281 -9.57 1.35 -20.07
N ARG A 282 -10.60 1.30 -20.92
CA ARG A 282 -10.49 1.00 -22.34
C ARG A 282 -9.59 1.98 -23.08
N THR A 283 -9.63 3.25 -22.71
CA THR A 283 -8.81 4.33 -23.30
C THR A 283 -7.45 4.50 -22.63
N ASN A 284 -7.17 3.74 -21.58
CA ASN A 284 -5.87 3.72 -20.93
C ASN A 284 -5.05 2.52 -21.46
N TYR A 285 -5.49 1.30 -21.15
CA TYR A 285 -4.76 0.06 -21.49
C TYR A 285 -5.65 -1.04 -22.08
N SER A 286 -6.87 -0.72 -22.53
CA SER A 286 -7.83 -1.65 -23.12
C SER A 286 -8.41 -2.68 -22.15
N ASN A 287 -7.60 -3.64 -21.69
CA ASN A 287 -7.95 -4.69 -20.72
C ASN A 287 -6.69 -5.11 -19.94
N PRO A 288 -6.82 -5.59 -18.70
CA PRO A 288 -5.69 -5.87 -17.83
C PRO A 288 -4.95 -7.18 -18.19
N PRO A 289 -3.74 -7.43 -17.64
CA PRO A 289 -2.95 -8.62 -17.94
C PRO A 289 -3.51 -9.90 -17.30
N THR A 290 -3.29 -11.05 -17.94
CA THR A 290 -3.92 -12.32 -17.53
C THR A 290 -3.17 -13.07 -16.42
N HIS A 291 -1.83 -13.07 -16.43
CA HIS A 291 -1.03 -14.04 -15.68
C HIS A 291 -1.24 -13.92 -14.16
N GLY A 292 -0.82 -12.81 -13.56
CA GLY A 292 -0.90 -12.65 -12.11
C GLY A 292 -2.32 -12.70 -11.55
N ALA A 293 -3.33 -12.17 -12.25
CA ALA A 293 -4.71 -12.27 -11.80
C ALA A 293 -5.28 -13.70 -11.87
N THR A 294 -4.86 -14.50 -12.86
CA THR A 294 -5.22 -15.93 -12.87
C THR A 294 -4.58 -16.66 -11.70
N VAL A 295 -3.31 -16.40 -11.41
CA VAL A 295 -2.59 -17.00 -10.28
C VAL A 295 -3.26 -16.65 -8.95
N VAL A 296 -3.53 -15.36 -8.71
CA VAL A 296 -4.23 -14.91 -7.50
C VAL A 296 -5.64 -15.53 -7.42
N ALA A 297 -6.40 -15.56 -8.52
CA ALA A 297 -7.71 -16.19 -8.53
C ALA A 297 -7.64 -17.69 -8.22
N SER A 298 -6.67 -18.42 -8.77
CA SER A 298 -6.48 -19.84 -8.47
C SER A 298 -6.20 -20.07 -6.98
N VAL A 299 -5.32 -19.26 -6.39
CA VAL A 299 -4.99 -19.36 -4.96
C VAL A 299 -6.20 -19.03 -4.11
N LEU A 300 -6.85 -17.89 -4.32
CA LEU A 300 -7.95 -17.43 -3.45
C LEU A 300 -9.21 -18.30 -3.54
N ASN A 301 -9.42 -18.99 -4.67
CA ASN A 301 -10.59 -19.84 -4.89
C ASN A 301 -10.35 -21.33 -4.60
N SER A 302 -9.12 -21.76 -4.29
CA SER A 302 -8.82 -23.11 -3.81
C SER A 302 -8.65 -23.08 -2.29
N PRO A 303 -9.43 -23.87 -1.51
CA PRO A 303 -9.26 -23.94 -0.06
C PRO A 303 -7.82 -24.30 0.35
N GLU A 304 -7.18 -25.22 -0.37
CA GLU A 304 -5.85 -25.73 -0.09
C GLU A 304 -4.77 -24.66 -0.37
N LEU A 305 -4.80 -24.05 -1.56
CA LEU A 305 -3.84 -23.00 -1.92
C LEU A 305 -4.05 -21.74 -1.08
N ARG A 306 -5.30 -21.40 -0.77
CA ARG A 306 -5.61 -20.28 0.13
C ARG A 306 -5.01 -20.52 1.51
N ALA A 307 -5.23 -21.67 2.13
CA ALA A 307 -4.67 -21.98 3.43
C ALA A 307 -3.13 -21.93 3.44
N MET A 308 -2.50 -22.42 2.36
CA MET A 308 -1.05 -22.32 2.18
C MET A 308 -0.57 -20.85 2.11
N TRP A 309 -1.25 -20.03 1.31
CA TRP A 309 -0.94 -18.60 1.19
C TRP A 309 -1.14 -17.84 2.50
N GLU A 310 -2.24 -18.10 3.22
CA GLU A 310 -2.52 -17.45 4.51
C GLU A 310 -1.46 -17.79 5.56
N ALA A 311 -0.98 -19.05 5.58
CA ALA A 311 0.12 -19.46 6.43
C ALA A 311 1.44 -18.74 6.06
N GLU A 312 1.80 -18.71 4.78
CA GLU A 312 3.00 -18.01 4.30
C GLU A 312 2.98 -16.51 4.60
N LEU A 313 1.85 -15.85 4.35
CA LEU A 313 1.69 -14.44 4.66
C LEU A 313 1.78 -14.17 6.18
N GLY A 314 1.27 -15.11 6.99
CA GLY A 314 1.44 -15.12 8.44
C GLY A 314 2.91 -15.21 8.86
N GLU A 315 3.67 -16.16 8.29
CA GLU A 315 5.12 -16.30 8.50
C GLU A 315 5.85 -14.98 8.18
N MET A 316 5.50 -14.34 7.06
CA MET A 316 6.08 -13.06 6.64
C MET A 316 5.80 -11.93 7.64
N ARG A 317 4.55 -11.80 8.07
CA ARG A 317 4.14 -10.81 9.08
C ARG A 317 4.87 -11.04 10.41
N ASP A 318 4.86 -12.26 10.90
CA ASP A 318 5.39 -12.59 12.22
C ASP A 318 6.90 -12.38 12.27
N ARG A 319 7.60 -12.63 11.16
CA ARG A 319 9.02 -12.30 11.05
C ARG A 319 9.28 -10.80 10.99
N ILE A 320 8.48 -10.00 10.29
CA ILE A 320 8.62 -8.53 10.38
C ILE A 320 8.46 -8.08 11.84
N ARG A 321 7.49 -8.63 12.56
CA ARG A 321 7.29 -8.34 13.99
C ARG A 321 8.49 -8.73 14.84
N SER A 322 9.08 -9.91 14.61
CA SER A 322 10.29 -10.32 15.34
C SER A 322 11.48 -9.38 15.08
N MET A 323 11.66 -8.92 13.84
CA MET A 323 12.70 -7.94 13.49
C MET A 323 12.48 -6.59 14.19
N ARG A 324 11.22 -6.12 14.34
CA ARG A 324 10.92 -4.90 15.11
C ARG A 324 11.34 -5.05 16.57
N LEU A 325 10.93 -6.14 17.21
CA LEU A 325 11.20 -6.39 18.62
C LEU A 325 12.70 -6.53 18.87
N ALA A 326 13.38 -7.32 18.05
CA ALA A 326 14.81 -7.53 18.16
C ALA A 326 15.62 -6.24 17.90
N MET A 327 15.19 -5.39 16.97
CA MET A 327 15.80 -4.08 16.75
C MET A 327 15.72 -3.20 18.00
N VAL A 328 14.56 -3.14 18.65
CA VAL A 328 14.35 -2.35 19.88
C VAL A 328 15.19 -2.90 21.03
N GLU A 329 15.20 -4.22 21.21
CA GLU A 329 16.00 -4.89 22.25
C GLU A 329 17.50 -4.61 22.07
N GLN A 330 18.02 -4.78 20.85
CA GLN A 330 19.44 -4.55 20.55
C GLN A 330 19.85 -3.08 20.73
N LEU A 331 19.05 -2.12 20.27
CA LEU A 331 19.35 -0.70 20.48
C LEU A 331 19.34 -0.32 21.96
N THR A 332 18.43 -0.90 22.74
CA THR A 332 18.38 -0.72 24.20
C THR A 332 19.63 -1.31 24.86
N ALA A 333 20.03 -2.53 24.48
CA ALA A 333 21.22 -3.20 25.01
C ALA A 333 22.53 -2.47 24.66
N LEU A 334 22.58 -1.79 23.51
CA LEU A 334 23.71 -0.93 23.11
C LEU A 334 23.77 0.38 23.90
N GLY A 335 22.73 0.73 24.66
CA GLY A 335 22.67 1.97 25.46
C GLY A 335 22.19 3.19 24.67
N ALA A 336 21.39 3.00 23.61
CA ALA A 336 20.80 4.11 22.87
C ALA A 336 20.00 5.03 23.80
N LYS A 337 20.31 6.33 23.80
CA LYS A 337 19.63 7.32 24.65
C LYS A 337 18.19 7.60 24.20
N ARG A 338 17.91 7.44 22.90
CA ARG A 338 16.58 7.57 22.34
C ARG A 338 15.79 6.29 22.59
N ASP A 339 14.56 6.41 23.05
CA ASP A 339 13.63 5.30 23.13
C ASP A 339 13.08 4.94 21.74
N PHE A 340 13.29 3.69 21.33
CA PHE A 340 12.81 3.12 20.07
C PHE A 340 11.55 2.25 20.23
N GLY A 341 10.92 2.23 21.40
CA GLY A 341 9.71 1.43 21.67
C GLY A 341 8.58 1.64 20.66
N PHE A 342 8.49 2.82 20.03
CA PHE A 342 7.54 3.10 18.96
C PHE A 342 7.72 2.20 17.72
N VAL A 343 8.93 1.71 17.42
CA VAL A 343 9.20 0.82 16.28
C VAL A 343 8.47 -0.52 16.46
N ALA A 344 8.34 -0.99 17.70
CA ALA A 344 7.61 -2.20 18.05
C ALA A 344 6.08 -2.03 17.98
N GLN A 345 5.58 -0.81 18.14
CA GLN A 345 4.15 -0.48 18.04
C GLN A 345 3.70 -0.24 16.60
N GLN A 346 4.59 0.29 15.76
CA GLN A 346 4.35 0.47 14.34
C GLN A 346 4.21 -0.88 13.61
N ARG A 347 3.40 -0.89 12.54
CA ARG A 347 2.95 -2.07 11.81
C ARG A 347 3.41 -2.05 10.35
N GLY A 348 3.24 -3.17 9.66
CA GLY A 348 3.55 -3.31 8.25
C GLY A 348 5.05 -3.33 7.95
N MET A 349 5.40 -3.04 6.69
CA MET A 349 6.79 -3.17 6.22
C MET A 349 7.71 -2.01 6.64
N PHE A 350 7.15 -0.86 7.01
CA PHE A 350 7.93 0.37 7.21
C PHE A 350 7.86 0.90 8.63
N SER A 351 8.88 1.67 8.98
CA SER A 351 8.94 2.43 10.21
C SER A 351 9.57 3.79 9.91
N TYR A 352 9.00 4.86 10.47
CA TYR A 352 9.73 6.12 10.61
C TYR A 352 10.63 6.00 11.83
N SER A 353 11.93 5.78 11.59
CA SER A 353 12.95 5.64 12.65
C SER A 353 13.18 6.93 13.43
N GLY A 354 12.78 8.07 12.85
CA GLY A 354 13.03 9.41 13.35
C GLY A 354 14.49 9.84 13.31
N LEU A 355 15.36 9.09 12.62
CA LEU A 355 16.69 9.56 12.28
C LEU A 355 16.61 10.82 11.42
N THR A 356 17.49 11.77 11.71
CA THR A 356 17.63 13.00 10.94
C THR A 356 18.25 12.72 9.57
N VAL A 357 18.13 13.67 8.64
CA VAL A 357 18.74 13.57 7.31
C VAL A 357 20.25 13.36 7.44
N GLU A 358 20.90 14.07 8.37
CA GLU A 358 22.33 13.97 8.65
C GLU A 358 22.71 12.58 9.17
N GLN A 359 21.89 12.00 10.06
CA GLN A 359 22.11 10.64 10.57
C GLN A 359 21.93 9.58 9.49
N VAL A 360 20.94 9.74 8.61
CA VAL A 360 20.73 8.85 7.47
C VAL A 360 21.91 8.92 6.49
N GLU A 361 22.44 10.12 6.24
CA GLU A 361 23.61 10.28 5.38
C GLU A 361 24.85 9.62 5.98
N ARG A 362 25.09 9.80 7.28
CA ARG A 362 26.16 9.09 8.00
C ARG A 362 26.01 7.57 7.94
N LEU A 363 24.79 7.02 8.08
CA LEU A 363 24.54 5.58 7.91
C LEU A 363 24.97 5.08 6.53
N LYS A 364 24.68 5.86 5.48
CA LYS A 364 25.03 5.53 4.10
C LYS A 364 26.55 5.61 3.89
N GLU A 365 27.17 6.71 4.27
CA GLU A 365 28.59 6.96 4.03
C GLU A 365 29.49 6.07 4.90
N GLU A 366 29.28 6.05 6.22
CA GLU A 366 30.15 5.37 7.18
C GLU A 366 29.91 3.84 7.19
N PHE A 367 28.67 3.38 7.03
CA PHE A 367 28.29 1.98 7.27
C PHE A 367 27.71 1.24 6.06
N GLY A 368 27.37 1.94 4.98
CA GLY A 368 26.74 1.33 3.80
C GLY A 368 25.31 0.87 4.06
N ILE A 369 24.62 1.53 4.99
CA ILE A 369 23.21 1.27 5.29
C ILE A 369 22.37 2.38 4.68
N TYR A 370 21.54 2.00 3.72
CA TYR A 370 20.77 2.93 2.92
C TYR A 370 19.35 3.02 3.48
N ALA A 371 19.00 4.14 4.09
CA ALA A 371 17.63 4.49 4.48
C ALA A 371 17.13 5.67 3.64
N VAL A 372 15.82 5.92 3.64
CA VAL A 372 15.29 7.11 2.98
C VAL A 372 15.62 8.34 3.83
N GLY A 373 15.97 9.47 3.21
CA GLY A 373 16.35 10.70 3.92
C GLY A 373 15.33 11.20 4.96
N THR A 374 14.06 10.84 4.84
CA THR A 374 13.01 11.11 5.83
C THR A 374 13.09 10.27 7.10
N GLY A 375 14.08 9.37 7.21
CA GLY A 375 14.19 8.40 8.29
C GLY A 375 13.33 7.14 8.10
N ARG A 376 12.67 6.96 6.95
CA ARG A 376 11.96 5.71 6.65
C ARG A 376 12.94 4.55 6.51
N ILE A 377 12.67 3.47 7.23
CA ILE A 377 13.32 2.17 7.04
C ILE A 377 12.29 1.10 6.65
N CYS A 378 12.70 0.18 5.78
CA CYS A 378 11.99 -1.05 5.48
C CYS A 378 12.42 -2.11 6.49
N VAL A 379 11.60 -2.30 7.52
CA VAL A 379 11.79 -3.35 8.52
C VAL A 379 11.72 -4.74 7.88
N ALA A 380 10.95 -4.88 6.79
CA ALA A 380 10.87 -6.12 6.02
C ALA A 380 12.16 -6.46 5.24
N ALA A 381 13.17 -5.58 5.23
CA ALA A 381 14.50 -5.85 4.71
C ALA A 381 15.51 -6.30 5.79
N LEU A 382 15.12 -6.24 7.07
CA LEU A 382 15.91 -6.78 8.17
C LEU A 382 15.77 -8.30 8.26
N ASN A 383 16.85 -8.96 8.65
CA ASN A 383 16.94 -10.38 8.94
C ASN A 383 18.02 -10.64 9.99
N ASN A 384 18.13 -11.88 10.49
CA ASN A 384 19.11 -12.22 11.52
C ASN A 384 20.57 -12.01 11.07
N GLY A 385 20.83 -12.05 9.76
CA GLY A 385 22.16 -11.84 9.20
C GLY A 385 22.61 -10.38 9.13
N ASN A 386 21.68 -9.41 9.16
CA ASN A 386 22.01 -7.98 9.06
C ASN A 386 21.58 -7.14 10.27
N LEU A 387 20.77 -7.67 11.18
CA LEU A 387 20.19 -6.87 12.26
C LEU A 387 21.26 -6.28 13.20
N ASP A 388 22.25 -7.07 13.63
CA ASP A 388 23.31 -6.60 14.55
C ASP A 388 24.16 -5.49 13.92
N SER A 389 24.53 -5.61 12.64
CA SER A 389 25.30 -4.57 11.96
C SER A 389 24.49 -3.28 11.80
N VAL A 390 23.19 -3.41 11.50
CA VAL A 390 22.29 -2.26 11.38
C VAL A 390 22.09 -1.55 12.72
N THR A 391 21.82 -2.27 13.81
CA THR A 391 21.56 -1.65 15.12
C THR A 391 22.81 -0.99 15.69
N ARG A 392 24.00 -1.59 15.50
CA ARG A 392 25.29 -0.96 15.86
C ARG A 392 25.54 0.32 15.08
N ALA A 393 25.29 0.31 13.77
CA ALA A 393 25.47 1.50 12.93
C ALA A 393 24.49 2.61 13.31
N ILE A 394 23.21 2.27 13.55
CA ILE A 394 22.22 3.22 14.07
C ILE A 394 22.75 3.83 15.36
N HIS A 395 23.13 3.01 16.35
CA HIS A 395 23.67 3.50 17.62
C HIS A 395 24.89 4.43 17.45
N ALA A 396 25.78 4.15 16.50
CA ALA A 396 26.97 4.97 16.25
C ALA A 396 26.67 6.35 15.63
N VAL A 397 25.50 6.52 14.98
CA VAL A 397 25.09 7.81 14.41
C VAL A 397 24.15 8.62 15.31
N LEU A 398 23.63 8.01 16.39
CA LEU A 398 22.68 8.67 17.30
C LEU A 398 23.24 9.86 18.07
#